data_AF-A0AA39NSN3-F1
#
_entry.id   AF-A0AA39NSN3-F1
#
_cell.length_a   1.000
_cell.length_b   1.000
_cell.length_c   1.000
_cell.angle_alpha   90.00
_cell.angle_beta   90.00
_cell.angle_gamma   90.00
#
_symmetry.space_group_name_H-M   'P 1'
#
loop_
_entity.id
_entity.type
_entity.pdbx_description
1 polymer ?
#
loop_
_entity_poly.entity_id
_entity_poly.type
_entity_poly.pdbx_seq_one_letter_code
_entity_poly.pdbx_strand_id
1 'polypeptide(L)'
;LSGKAAAFFMCEVSMSICNWELDEFLTCLFDHCFPSNFHTGQWTHLSNCRQNSHAVGDCIFELQNLADSVGDILDWQLVLYLWQGVDDYICAKWAE
;
A
#
# COMPACT_ATOMS: atom_id res chain seq x y z
N LEU A 1 16.03 4.87 12.87
CA LEU A 1 15.65 5.82 11.80
C LEU A 1 16.86 6.04 10.90
N SER A 2 16.69 5.96 9.59
CA SER A 2 17.74 6.29 8.60
C SER A 2 17.14 7.14 7.48
N GLY A 3 17.98 7.82 6.71
CA GLY A 3 17.53 8.64 5.58
C GLY A 3 16.64 9.81 5.99
N LYS A 4 15.54 10.04 5.23
CA LYS A 4 14.59 11.15 5.44
C LYS A 4 13.98 11.16 6.84
N ALA A 5 13.65 9.98 7.38
CA ALA A 5 13.08 9.83 8.70
C ALA A 5 14.04 10.29 9.81
N ALA A 6 15.35 10.04 9.65
CA ALA A 6 16.36 10.55 10.57
C ALA A 6 16.55 12.06 10.45
N ALA A 7 16.49 12.60 9.23
CA ALA A 7 16.58 14.04 8.99
C ALA A 7 15.42 14.80 9.65
N PHE A 8 14.18 14.34 9.45
CA PHE A 8 13.00 14.90 10.10
C PHE A 8 13.12 14.87 11.64
N PHE A 9 13.47 13.71 12.21
CA PHE A 9 13.60 13.59 13.66
C PHE A 9 14.65 14.55 14.23
N MET A 10 15.81 14.68 13.58
CA MET A 10 16.89 15.54 14.04
C MET A 10 16.55 17.03 13.89
N CYS A 11 15.90 17.43 12.79
CA CYS A 11 15.62 18.83 12.50
C CYS A 11 14.38 19.38 13.22
N GLU A 12 13.33 18.57 13.39
CA GLU A 12 12.02 19.07 13.84
C GLU A 12 11.63 18.53 15.22
N VAL A 13 12.00 17.28 15.54
CA VAL A 13 11.49 16.59 16.74
C VAL A 13 12.47 16.65 17.91
N SER A 14 13.78 16.60 17.64
CA SER A 14 14.83 16.49 18.65
C SER A 14 14.84 17.64 19.68
N MET A 15 14.41 18.83 19.27
CA MET A 15 14.40 20.05 20.08
C MET A 15 13.21 20.14 21.05
N SER A 16 12.15 19.35 20.83
CA SER A 16 10.88 19.49 21.55
C SER A 16 10.19 18.16 21.83
N ILE A 17 10.95 17.05 21.96
CA ILE A 17 10.43 15.67 22.13
C ILE A 17 9.28 15.57 23.14
N CYS A 18 9.33 16.29 24.26
CA CYS A 18 8.31 16.24 25.31
C CYS A 18 6.96 16.87 24.93
N ASN A 19 6.91 17.65 23.84
CA ASN A 19 5.71 18.36 23.38
C ASN A 19 4.98 17.61 22.26
N TRP A 20 5.56 16.52 21.74
CA TRP A 20 4.95 15.74 20.66
C TRP A 20 4.07 14.64 21.22
N GLU A 21 2.83 14.58 20.76
CA GLU A 21 2.03 13.38 20.90
C GLU A 21 2.46 12.32 19.88
N LEU A 22 2.33 11.04 20.23
CA LEU A 22 2.79 9.95 19.38
C LEU A 22 2.06 9.95 18.02
N ASP A 23 0.76 10.23 18.01
CA ASP A 23 -0.07 10.29 16.81
C ASP A 23 0.38 11.42 15.85
N GLU A 24 0.61 12.61 16.40
CA GLU A 24 1.11 13.78 15.66
C GLU A 24 2.50 13.51 15.08
N PHE A 25 3.40 12.92 15.89
CA PHE A 25 4.73 12.53 15.42
C PHE A 25 4.67 11.54 14.25
N LEU A 26 3.85 10.49 14.37
CA LEU A 26 3.72 9.47 13.32
C LEU A 26 3.12 10.05 12.04
N THR A 27 2.12 10.93 12.15
CA THR A 27 1.49 11.61 11.01
C THR A 27 2.49 12.50 10.29
N CYS A 28 3.20 13.38 11.01
CA CYS A 28 4.18 14.26 10.39
C CYS A 28 5.39 13.50 9.82
N LEU A 29 5.82 12.43 10.50
CA LEU A 29 6.88 11.56 9.99
C LEU A 29 6.46 10.89 8.68
N PHE A 30 5.22 10.42 8.60
CA PHE A 30 4.65 9.82 7.40
C PHE A 30 4.60 10.85 6.26
N ASP A 31 4.04 12.04 6.49
CA ASP A 31 3.93 13.11 5.50
C ASP A 31 5.29 13.62 5.00
N HIS A 32 6.32 13.59 5.85
CA HIS A 32 7.68 13.96 5.45
C HIS A 32 8.35 12.86 4.61
N CYS A 33 8.09 11.60 4.92
CA CYS A 33 8.73 10.47 4.25
C CYS A 33 8.06 10.11 2.92
N PHE A 34 6.73 10.19 2.87
CA PHE A 34 5.90 9.76 1.75
C PHE A 34 5.28 10.97 1.04
N PRO A 35 5.11 10.90 -0.28
CA PRO A 35 4.45 11.98 -1.01
C PRO A 35 2.96 12.04 -0.66
N SER A 36 2.34 13.22 -0.75
CA SER A 36 0.92 13.43 -0.42
C SER A 36 -0.05 12.60 -1.28
N ASN A 37 0.39 12.10 -2.42
CA ASN A 37 -0.38 11.22 -3.30
C ASN A 37 -0.09 9.73 -3.06
N PHE A 38 0.57 9.36 -1.96
CA PHE A 38 0.98 7.98 -1.69
C PHE A 38 -0.21 7.01 -1.75
N HIS A 39 -1.29 7.29 -1.02
CA HIS A 39 -2.50 6.45 -1.04
C HIS A 39 -3.10 6.34 -2.44
N THR A 40 -3.25 7.45 -3.16
CA THR A 40 -3.75 7.44 -4.55
C THR A 40 -2.86 6.60 -5.47
N GLY A 41 -1.54 6.68 -5.28
CA GLY A 41 -0.56 5.86 -5.99
C GLY A 41 -0.74 4.38 -5.69
N GLN A 42 -0.92 4.00 -4.43
CA GLN A 42 -1.19 2.62 -4.03
C GLN A 42 -2.52 2.10 -4.61
N TRP A 43 -3.60 2.89 -4.56
CA TRP A 43 -4.88 2.56 -5.21
C TRP A 43 -4.74 2.36 -6.72
N THR A 44 -3.97 3.23 -7.37
CA THR A 44 -3.69 3.11 -8.81
C THR A 44 -2.90 1.84 -9.10
N HIS A 45 -1.96 1.47 -8.24
CA HIS A 45 -1.17 0.24 -8.39
C HIS A 45 -2.04 -1.00 -8.21
N LEU A 46 -2.91 -1.01 -7.19
CA LEU A 46 -3.89 -2.07 -6.96
C LEU A 46 -4.80 -2.28 -8.17
N SER A 47 -5.35 -1.20 -8.73
CA SER A 47 -6.23 -1.27 -9.91
C SER A 47 -5.53 -1.76 -11.18
N ASN A 48 -4.21 -1.61 -11.26
CA ASN A 48 -3.40 -1.98 -12.43
C ASN A 48 -2.66 -3.30 -12.23
N CYS A 49 -2.80 -3.95 -11.06
CA CYS A 49 -2.21 -5.26 -10.83
C CYS A 49 -2.85 -6.26 -11.79
N ARG A 50 -2.02 -6.85 -12.65
CA ARG A 50 -2.44 -7.81 -13.68
C ARG A 50 -1.50 -8.99 -13.67
N GLN A 51 -2.04 -10.18 -13.93
CA GLN A 51 -1.28 -11.41 -13.99
C GLN A 51 -0.17 -11.35 -15.04
N ASN A 52 -0.41 -10.78 -16.23
CA ASN A 52 0.62 -10.50 -17.25
C ASN A 52 1.62 -11.67 -17.47
N SER A 53 1.12 -12.92 -17.58
CA SER A 53 1.93 -14.15 -17.69
C SER A 53 2.69 -14.62 -16.43
N HIS A 54 2.54 -13.95 -15.28
CA HIS A 54 3.01 -14.41 -13.98
C HIS A 54 2.10 -15.50 -13.40
N ALA A 55 2.57 -16.20 -12.36
CA ALA A 55 1.72 -17.15 -11.65
C ALA A 55 0.61 -16.41 -10.90
N VAL A 56 -0.58 -17.00 -10.85
CA VAL A 56 -1.72 -16.45 -10.10
C VAL A 56 -1.38 -16.23 -8.63
N GLY A 57 -0.57 -17.12 -8.05
CA GLY A 57 -0.12 -16.99 -6.66
C GLY A 57 0.69 -15.73 -6.41
N ASP A 58 1.56 -15.33 -7.35
CA ASP A 58 2.35 -14.10 -7.24
C ASP A 58 1.43 -12.87 -7.32
N CYS A 59 0.44 -12.90 -8.22
CA CYS A 59 -0.57 -11.84 -8.33
C CYS A 59 -1.42 -11.71 -7.05
N ILE A 60 -1.83 -12.82 -6.44
CA ILE A 60 -2.55 -12.81 -5.15
C ILE A 60 -1.67 -12.21 -4.05
N PHE A 61 -0.40 -12.60 -4.00
CA PHE A 61 0.54 -12.09 -3.00
C PHE A 61 0.79 -10.58 -3.16
N GLU A 62 0.96 -10.10 -4.39
CA GLU A 62 1.08 -8.66 -4.67
C GLU A 62 -0.20 -7.90 -4.30
N LEU A 63 -1.37 -8.41 -4.64
CA LEU A 63 -2.66 -7.81 -4.26
C LEU A 63 -2.83 -7.73 -2.75
N GLN A 64 -2.43 -8.76 -2.00
CA GLN A 64 -2.49 -8.77 -0.53
C GLN A 64 -1.55 -7.73 0.07
N ASN A 65 -0.29 -7.67 -0.38
CA ASN A 65 0.66 -6.66 0.09
C ASN A 65 0.18 -5.23 -0.20
N LEU A 66 -0.44 -5.00 -1.36
CA LEU A 66 -1.02 -3.71 -1.71
C LEU A 66 -2.24 -3.39 -0.85
N ALA A 67 -3.09 -4.38 -0.56
CA ALA A 67 -4.23 -4.17 0.30
C ALA A 67 -3.84 -3.83 1.75
N ASP A 68 -2.82 -4.50 2.28
CA ASP A 68 -2.26 -4.20 3.61
C ASP A 68 -1.64 -2.79 3.67
N SER A 69 -1.08 -2.31 2.55
CA SER A 69 -0.48 -0.98 2.42
C SER A 69 -1.52 0.14 2.30
N VAL A 70 -2.59 -0.09 1.56
CA VAL A 70 -3.65 0.92 1.32
C VAL A 70 -4.51 1.12 2.57
N GLY A 71 -4.78 0.05 3.32
CA GLY A 71 -5.79 0.03 4.37
C GLY A 71 -7.22 0.09 3.80
N ASP A 72 -8.21 -0.33 4.58
CA ASP A 72 -9.64 -0.21 4.24
C ASP A 72 -10.13 -0.95 2.98
N ILE A 73 -9.49 -2.06 2.61
CA ILE A 73 -9.98 -2.95 1.54
C ILE A 73 -10.68 -4.16 2.17
N LEU A 74 -11.92 -4.38 1.75
CA LEU A 74 -12.70 -5.53 2.16
C LEU A 74 -12.32 -6.76 1.33
N ASP A 75 -12.41 -7.95 1.92
CA ASP A 75 -12.07 -9.22 1.25
C ASP A 75 -12.79 -9.40 -0.10
N TRP A 76 -14.06 -8.97 -0.21
CA TRP A 76 -14.80 -9.06 -1.46
C TRP A 76 -14.27 -8.12 -2.55
N GLN A 77 -13.68 -6.98 -2.17
CA GLN A 77 -13.05 -6.06 -3.11
C GLN A 77 -11.75 -6.66 -3.63
N LEU A 78 -10.95 -7.30 -2.77
CA LEU A 78 -9.78 -8.07 -3.17
C LEU A 78 -10.11 -9.15 -4.20
N VAL A 79 -11.20 -9.89 -3.96
CA VAL A 79 -11.69 -10.89 -4.92
C VAL A 79 -12.05 -10.22 -6.24
N LEU A 80 -12.77 -9.10 -6.23
CA LEU A 80 -13.11 -8.37 -7.46
C LEU A 80 -11.87 -7.93 -8.24
N TYR A 81 -10.86 -7.39 -7.57
CA TYR A 81 -9.58 -7.00 -8.19
C TYR A 81 -8.83 -8.20 -8.77
N LEU A 82 -8.85 -9.34 -8.07
CA LEU A 82 -8.28 -10.58 -8.58
C LEU A 82 -8.98 -11.03 -9.87
N TRP A 83 -10.32 -11.06 -9.90
CA TRP A 83 -11.08 -11.41 -11.11
C TRP A 83 -10.83 -10.45 -12.28
N GLN A 84 -10.56 -9.17 -12.01
CA GLN A 84 -10.24 -8.18 -13.05
C GLN A 84 -8.79 -8.26 -13.55
N GLY A 85 -7.86 -8.70 -12.70
CA GLY A 85 -6.42 -8.74 -12.99
C GLY A 85 -5.93 -10.07 -13.57
N VAL A 86 -6.68 -11.15 -13.37
CA VAL A 86 -6.33 -12.52 -13.80
C VAL A 86 -6.69 -12.76 -15.28
N ASP A 87 -5.92 -13.62 -15.94
CA ASP A 87 -6.13 -13.92 -17.36
C ASP A 87 -7.47 -14.66 -17.61
N ASP A 88 -8.15 -14.34 -18.73
CA ASP A 88 -9.49 -14.85 -19.07
C ASP A 88 -9.63 -16.38 -18.98
N TYR A 89 -8.58 -17.13 -19.32
CA TYR A 89 -8.61 -18.59 -19.30
C TYR A 89 -8.74 -19.16 -17.88
N ILE A 90 -8.27 -18.43 -16.87
CA ILE A 90 -8.37 -18.83 -15.46
C ILE A 90 -9.75 -18.48 -14.93
N CYS A 91 -10.28 -17.31 -15.30
CA CYS A 91 -11.65 -16.93 -15.00
C CYS A 91 -12.65 -17.95 -15.55
N ALA A 92 -12.44 -18.44 -16.78
CA ALA A 92 -13.25 -19.50 -17.37
C ALA A 92 -13.17 -20.80 -16.56
N LYS A 93 -11.96 -21.19 -16.11
CA LYS A 93 -11.75 -22.38 -15.29
C LYS A 93 -12.36 -22.28 -13.88
N TRP A 94 -12.45 -21.08 -13.31
CA TRP A 94 -13.08 -20.86 -12.00
C TRP A 94 -14.62 -20.79 -12.07
N ALA A 95 -15.17 -20.56 -13.25
CA ALA A 95 -16.62 -20.49 -13.48
C ALA A 95 -17.25 -21.86 -13.81
N GLU A 96 -16.45 -22.88 -14.10
CA GLU A 96 -16.86 -24.30 -14.22
C GLU A 96 -17.07 -24.95 -12.85
#